data_AF-A0A7Y3EYK6-F1
#
_entry.id   AF-A0A7Y3EYK6-F1
#
_cell.length_a   1.000
_cell.length_b   1.000
_cell.length_c   1.000
_cell.angle_alpha   90.00
_cell.angle_beta   90.00
_cell.angle_gamma   90.00
#
_symmetry.space_group_name_H-M   'P 1'
#
loop_
_entity.id
_entity.type
_entity.pdbx_description
1 polymer ?
#
loop_
_entity_poly.entity_id
_entity_poly.type
_entity_poly.pdbx_seq_one_letter_code
_entity_poly.pdbx_strand_id
1 'polypeptide(L)'
;MNINSNHVIGFVAGAAVMAGGFYLYKKNQVHVDKWLRQQGINIPSHSTADPATMSLEELVTQKENFEDIIAEREMAADSDQENS
;
A
#
# COMPACT_ATOMS: atom_id res chain seq x y z
N MET A 1 -14.31 -14.96 -16.81
CA MET A 1 -14.79 -13.57 -16.67
C MET A 1 -14.15 -12.74 -17.78
N ASN A 2 -14.92 -12.06 -18.62
CA ASN A 2 -14.38 -11.43 -19.84
C ASN A 2 -14.01 -9.95 -19.56
N ILE A 3 -12.71 -9.66 -19.41
CA ILE A 3 -12.21 -8.29 -19.22
C ILE A 3 -12.29 -7.57 -20.57
N ASN A 4 -13.12 -6.52 -20.63
CA ASN A 4 -13.27 -5.65 -21.80
C ASN A 4 -12.41 -4.37 -21.64
N SER A 5 -12.05 -3.72 -22.75
CA SER A 5 -11.34 -2.43 -22.81
C SER A 5 -11.88 -1.37 -21.87
N ASN A 6 -13.19 -1.31 -21.61
CA ASN A 6 -13.76 -0.38 -20.63
C ASN A 6 -13.29 -0.64 -19.19
N HIS A 7 -13.05 -1.89 -18.81
CA HIS A 7 -12.52 -2.24 -17.49
C HIS A 7 -11.05 -1.82 -17.38
N VAL A 8 -10.28 -2.00 -18.46
CA VAL A 8 -8.87 -1.57 -18.52
C VAL A 8 -8.76 -0.05 -18.45
N ILE A 9 -9.60 0.67 -19.22
CA ILE A 9 -9.63 2.13 -19.21
C ILE A 9 -10.04 2.66 -17.83
N GLY A 10 -11.06 2.07 -17.20
CA GLY A 10 -11.47 2.41 -15.84
C GLY A 10 -10.37 2.16 -14.81
N PHE A 11 -9.66 1.03 -14.91
CA PHE A 11 -8.53 0.71 -14.06
C PHE A 11 -7.37 1.69 -14.22
N VAL A 12 -6.95 1.97 -15.46
CA VAL A 12 -5.85 2.90 -15.76
C VAL A 12 -6.18 4.31 -15.29
N ALA A 13 -7.41 4.79 -15.54
CA ALA A 13 -7.85 6.10 -15.07
C ALA A 13 -7.87 6.17 -13.53
N GLY A 14 -8.38 5.13 -12.86
CA GLY A 14 -8.40 5.04 -11.40
C GLY A 14 -6.99 5.02 -10.79
N ALA A 15 -6.08 4.23 -11.37
CA ALA A 15 -4.69 4.15 -10.94
C ALA A 15 -3.96 5.49 -11.10
N ALA A 16 -4.19 6.21 -12.20
CA ALA A 16 -3.59 7.53 -12.44
C ALA A 16 -4.05 8.57 -11.42
N VAL A 17 -5.35 8.61 -11.09
CA VAL A 17 -5.91 9.51 -10.07
C VAL A 17 -5.36 9.18 -8.68
N MET A 18 -5.29 7.89 -8.33
CA MET A 18 -4.70 7.46 -7.06
C MET A 18 -3.22 7.82 -6.94
N ALA A 19 -2.42 7.56 -7.98
CA ALA A 19 -1.00 7.90 -7.99
C ALA A 19 -0.77 9.42 -7.88
N GLY A 20 -1.57 10.22 -8.59
CA GLY A 20 -1.51 11.68 -8.51
C GLY A 20 -1.90 12.22 -7.13
N GLY A 21 -2.99 11.69 -6.56
CA GLY A 21 -3.44 12.04 -5.21
C GLY A 21 -2.42 11.65 -4.14
N PHE A 22 -1.84 10.45 -4.23
CA PHE A 22 -0.79 9.97 -3.33
C PHE A 22 0.48 10.81 -3.45
N TYR A 23 0.88 11.20 -4.66
CA TYR A 23 2.06 12.04 -4.87
C TYR A 23 1.91 13.43 -4.23
N LEU A 24 0.76 14.07 -4.44
CA LEU A 24 0.44 15.36 -3.82
C LEU A 24 0.32 15.25 -2.29
N TYR A 25 -0.31 14.17 -1.80
CA TYR A 25 -0.38 13.88 -0.37
C TYR A 25 1.02 13.73 0.22
N LYS A 26 1.88 12.89 -0.36
CA LYS A 26 3.25 12.65 0.14
C LYS A 26 4.07 13.94 0.19
N LYS A 27 3.95 14.83 -0.81
CA LYS A 27 4.68 16.10 -0.85
C LYS A 27 4.26 17.07 0.27
N ASN A 28 3.00 17.01 0.71
CA ASN A 28 2.43 17.95 1.68
C ASN A 28 1.83 17.25 2.91
N GLN A 29 2.29 16.03 3.20
CA GLN A 29 1.69 15.10 4.17
C GLN A 29 1.47 15.77 5.52
N VAL A 30 2.49 16.45 6.04
CA VAL A 30 2.44 17.16 7.33
C VAL A 30 1.34 18.22 7.38
N HIS A 31 1.11 18.94 6.27
CA HIS A 31 0.09 19.98 6.20
C HIS A 31 -1.32 19.39 6.07
N VAL A 32 -1.46 18.36 5.22
CA VAL A 32 -2.74 17.67 5.00
C VAL A 32 -3.18 16.94 6.26
N ASP A 33 -2.26 16.25 6.93
CA ASP A 33 -2.53 15.56 8.18
C ASP A 33 -2.93 16.54 9.28
N LYS A 34 -2.27 17.70 9.35
CA LYS A 34 -2.64 18.76 10.30
C LYS A 34 -4.04 19.31 10.03
N TRP A 35 -4.40 19.55 8.77
CA TRP A 35 -5.74 20.01 8.38
C TRP A 35 -6.83 18.96 8.68
N LEU A 36 -6.60 17.69 8.32
CA LEU A 36 -7.52 16.59 8.60
C LEU A 36 -7.73 16.38 10.12
N ARG A 37 -6.65 16.47 10.91
CA ARG A 37 -6.73 16.43 12.39
C ARG A 37 -7.53 17.60 12.95
N GLN A 38 -7.45 18.79 12.36
CA GLN A 38 -8.25 19.95 12.77
C GLN A 38 -9.76 19.74 12.52
N GLN A 39 -10.13 18.88 11.57
CA GLN A 39 -11.53 18.49 11.33
C GLN A 39 -12.01 17.35 12.26
N GLY A 40 -11.19 16.94 13.23
CA GLY A 40 -11.52 15.86 14.18
C GLY A 40 -11.26 14.44 13.65
N ILE A 41 -10.62 14.31 12.48
CA ILE A 41 -10.23 13.00 11.94
C ILE A 41 -8.95 12.56 12.65
N ASN A 42 -9.04 11.48 13.44
CA ASN A 42 -7.86 10.89 14.07
C ASN A 42 -7.07 10.08 13.04
N ILE A 43 -6.05 10.70 12.45
CA ILE A 43 -5.15 10.03 11.53
C ILE A 43 -4.10 9.29 12.38
N PRO A 44 -3.97 7.96 12.28
CA PRO A 44 -2.82 7.28 12.86
C PRO A 44 -1.56 7.84 12.20
N SER A 45 -0.66 8.41 13.00
CA SER A 45 0.66 8.82 12.52
C SER A 45 1.43 7.53 12.26
N HIS A 46 1.20 6.88 11.12
CA HIS A 46 2.16 5.93 10.60
C HIS A 46 3.37 6.76 10.23
N SER A 47 4.25 6.97 11.22
CA SER A 47 5.64 7.25 10.96
C SER A 47 6.10 6.08 10.09
N THR A 48 6.12 6.28 8.79
CA THR A 48 6.93 5.47 7.90
C THR A 48 8.34 5.71 8.39
N ALA A 49 8.81 4.85 9.30
CA ALA A 49 10.18 4.84 9.71
C ALA A 49 11.00 4.79 8.43
N ASP A 50 11.84 5.80 8.24
CA ASP A 50 12.64 5.91 7.03
C ASP A 50 13.52 4.66 6.95
N PRO A 51 13.39 3.82 5.92
CA PRO A 51 14.19 2.60 5.80
C PRO A 51 15.70 2.86 5.86
N ALA A 52 16.14 4.08 5.50
CA ALA A 52 17.54 4.50 5.58
C ALA A 52 18.01 4.76 7.03
N THR A 53 17.09 4.84 7.98
CA THR A 53 17.37 5.07 9.42
C THR A 53 17.20 3.81 10.28
N MET A 54 16.73 2.71 9.67
CA MET A 54 16.55 1.43 10.37
C MET A 54 17.89 0.76 10.65
N SER A 55 17.99 0.15 11.83
CA SER A 55 19.10 -0.74 12.16
C SER A 55 19.06 -2.00 11.29
N LEU A 56 20.22 -2.67 11.15
CA LEU A 56 20.32 -3.91 10.39
C LEU A 56 19.38 -5.00 10.93
N GLU A 57 19.19 -5.04 12.24
CA GLU A 57 18.25 -5.96 12.91
C GLU A 57 16.80 -5.71 12.48
N GLU A 58 16.36 -4.45 12.46
CA GLU A 58 15.01 -4.08 12.02
C GLU A 58 14.77 -4.38 10.54
N LEU A 59 15.79 -4.21 9.70
CA LEU A 59 15.73 -4.56 8.28
C LEU A 59 15.60 -6.07 8.06
N VAL A 60 16.35 -6.88 8.84
CA VAL A 60 16.27 -8.34 8.78
C VAL A 60 14.90 -8.82 9.25
N THR A 61 14.39 -8.30 10.37
CA THR A 61 13.05 -8.64 10.86
C THR A 61 11.96 -8.26 9.87
N GLN A 62 12.07 -7.10 9.21
CA GLN A 62 11.11 -6.73 8.16
C GLN A 62 11.21 -7.65 6.94
N LYS A 63 12.42 -8.04 6.56
CA LYS A 63 12.65 -8.96 5.45
C LYS A 63 12.00 -10.33 5.72
N GLU A 64 12.17 -10.89 6.93
CA GLU A 64 11.51 -12.15 7.32
C GLU A 64 9.98 -12.03 7.28
N ASN A 65 9.43 -10.94 7.83
CA ASN A 65 7.99 -10.69 7.81
C ASN A 65 7.43 -10.61 6.37
N PHE A 66 8.16 -10.01 5.43
CA PHE A 66 7.74 -9.99 4.02
C PHE A 66 7.79 -11.38 3.37
N GLU A 67 8.81 -12.18 3.66
CA GLU A 67 8.90 -13.55 3.16
C GLU A 67 7.74 -14.41 3.66
N ASP A 68 7.36 -14.26 4.93
CA ASP A 68 6.21 -14.94 5.51
C ASP A 68 4.90 -14.54 4.79
N ILE A 69 4.67 -13.24 4.59
CA ILE A 69 3.47 -12.73 3.89
C ILE A 69 3.41 -13.22 2.44
N ILE A 70 4.56 -13.31 1.75
CA ILE A 70 4.61 -13.81 0.37
C ILE A 70 4.26 -15.30 0.34
N ALA A 71 4.85 -16.09 1.23
CA ALA A 71 4.55 -17.51 1.34
C ALA A 71 3.07 -17.76 1.66
N GLU A 72 2.47 -17.00 2.58
CA GLU A 72 1.03 -17.07 2.88
C GLU A 72 0.17 -16.81 1.64
N ARG A 73 0.52 -15.79 0.83
CA ARG A 73 -0.22 -15.44 -0.39
C ARG A 73 -0.04 -16.46 -1.50
N GLU A 74 1.16 -17.02 -1.67
CA GLU A 74 1.42 -18.08 -2.63
C GLU A 74 0.66 -19.35 -2.26
N MET A 75 0.66 -19.75 -0.99
CA MET A 75 -0.13 -20.89 -0.51
C MET A 75 -1.63 -20.67 -0.70
N ALA A 76 -2.14 -19.47 -0.42
CA ALA A 76 -3.53 -19.13 -0.69
C ALA A 76 -3.87 -19.22 -2.18
N ALA A 77 -3.00 -18.71 -3.06
CA ALA A 77 -3.18 -18.76 -4.50
C ALA A 77 -3.13 -20.20 -5.07
N ASP A 78 -2.22 -21.05 -4.57
CA ASP A 78 -2.15 -22.47 -4.95
C ASP A 78 -3.40 -23.25 -4.49
N SER A 79 -3.90 -22.96 -3.27
CA SER A 79 -5.11 -23.60 -2.73
C SER A 79 -6.38 -23.24 -3.50
N ASP A 80 -6.44 -22.05 -4.10
CA ASP A 80 -7.54 -21.62 -4.97
C ASP A 80 -7.47 -22.29 -6.36
N GLN A 81 -6.28 -22.73 -6.79
CA GLN A 81 -6.05 -23.36 -8.08
C GLN A 81 -6.30 -24.89 -8.07
N GLU A 82 -6.17 -25.56 -6.91
CA GLU A 82 -6.43 -27.00 -6.75
C GLU A 82 -7.95 -27.35 -6.68
N ASN A 83 -8.82 -26.36 -6.48
CA ASN A 83 -10.28 -26.54 -6.34
C ASN A 83 -11.11 -26.01 -7.53
N SER A 84 -10.46 -25.74 -8.68
CA SER A 84 -11.08 -25.27 -9.94
C SER A 84 -10.94 -26.25 -11.09
#